data_AF-A0A7C9PF99-F1
#
_entry.id   AF-A0A7C9PF99-F1
#
_cell.length_a   1.000
_cell.length_b   1.000
_cell.length_c   1.000
_cell.angle_alpha   90.00
_cell.angle_beta   90.00
_cell.angle_gamma   90.00
#
_symmetry.space_group_name_H-M   'P 1'
#
loop_
_entity.id
_entity.type
_entity.pdbx_description
1 polymer ?
#
loop_
_entity_poly.entity_id
_entity_poly.type
_entity_poly.pdbx_seq_one_letter_code
_entity_poly.pdbx_strand_id
1 'polypeptide(L)'
;MEKLPVMVARLGLIFIALIYLVGKAGLEDTLAKVTEQYAPGLVLLCLLFITVLIHDMVRDVAQHFRDRFMDRLHFKNITRKLKSLGAQEKYLLSLFVDAQRTTQPLDPNDLSVAYLESCRFIFRTQERKDDRFYVYRMSPVAVHILKQNPNWLR
;
A
#
# COMPACT_ATOMS: atom_id res chain seq x y z
N MET A 1 14.76 -9.31 2.67
CA MET A 1 16.18 -9.10 3.06
C MET A 1 16.93 -8.58 1.85
N GLU A 2 17.45 -7.36 1.94
CA GLU A 2 18.26 -6.77 0.87
C GLU A 2 19.66 -7.40 0.89
N LYS A 3 20.27 -7.62 -0.27
CA LYS A 3 21.62 -8.20 -0.34
C LYS A 3 22.62 -7.17 0.22
N LEU A 4 23.37 -7.56 1.26
CA LEU A 4 24.42 -6.76 1.90
C LEU A 4 25.29 -5.93 0.92
N PRO A 5 25.78 -6.47 -0.22
CA PRO A 5 26.58 -5.67 -1.17
C PRO A 5 25.82 -4.50 -1.82
N VAL A 6 24.51 -4.63 -2.02
CA VAL A 6 23.69 -3.59 -2.67
C VAL A 6 23.47 -2.40 -1.72
N MET A 7 23.27 -2.69 -0.43
CA MET A 7 23.12 -1.68 0.61
C MET A 7 24.41 -0.86 0.78
N VAL A 8 25.56 -1.53 0.83
CA VAL A 8 26.87 -0.87 0.94
C VAL A 8 27.15 0.03 -0.26
N ALA A 9 26.82 -0.41 -1.47
CA ALA A 9 26.99 0.41 -2.68
C ALA A 9 26.12 1.69 -2.66
N ARG A 10 24.89 1.62 -2.16
CA ARG A 10 24.00 2.79 -2.04
C ARG A 10 24.48 3.80 -1.01
N LEU A 11 24.94 3.32 0.14
CA LEU A 11 25.54 4.19 1.17
C LEU A 11 26.79 4.88 0.64
N GLY A 12 27.65 4.17 -0.09
CA GLY A 12 28.82 4.74 -0.75
C GLY A 12 28.47 5.85 -1.74
N LEU A 13 27.43 5.67 -2.56
CA LEU A 13 26.98 6.69 -3.51
C LEU A 13 26.41 7.94 -2.82
N ILE A 14 25.62 7.76 -1.74
CA ILE A 14 25.10 8.89 -0.95
C ILE A 14 26.26 9.66 -0.31
N PHE A 15 27.24 8.96 0.23
CA PHE A 15 28.43 9.57 0.83
C PHE A 15 29.25 10.37 -0.17
N ILE A 16 29.52 9.82 -1.37
CA ILE A 16 30.24 10.51 -2.45
C ILE A 16 29.44 11.74 -2.93
N ALA A 17 28.12 11.61 -3.07
CA ALA A 17 27.26 12.71 -3.47
C ALA A 17 27.25 13.85 -2.44
N LEU A 18 27.26 13.53 -1.15
CA LEU A 18 27.39 14.51 -0.06
C LEU A 18 28.72 15.26 -0.14
N ILE A 19 29.84 14.55 -0.32
CA ILE A 19 31.17 15.16 -0.49
C ILE A 19 31.17 16.12 -1.68
N TYR A 20 30.61 15.69 -2.81
CA TYR A 20 30.51 16.52 -4.00
C TYR A 20 29.62 17.76 -3.80
N LEU A 21 28.46 17.60 -3.13
CA LEU A 21 27.54 18.70 -2.81
C LEU A 21 28.19 19.74 -1.91
N VAL A 22 28.93 19.28 -0.91
CA VAL A 22 29.66 20.13 0.03
C VAL A 22 30.73 20.96 -0.69
N GLY A 23 31.51 20.35 -1.59
CA GLY A 23 32.50 21.08 -2.40
C GLY A 23 31.84 22.07 -3.37
N LYS A 24 30.73 21.69 -4.01
CA LYS A 24 30.04 22.54 -4.98
C LYS A 24 29.30 23.72 -4.35
N ALA A 25 28.82 23.59 -3.12
CA ALA A 25 28.03 24.62 -2.45
C ALA A 25 28.86 25.81 -1.94
N GLY A 26 30.17 25.86 -2.21
CA GLY A 26 31.06 26.90 -1.68
C GLY A 26 31.17 26.84 -0.15
N LEU A 27 30.78 25.70 0.46
CA LEU A 27 30.95 25.43 1.87
C LEU A 27 32.42 25.15 2.24
N GLU A 28 33.34 25.22 1.26
CA GLU A 28 34.77 25.00 1.43
C GLU A 28 35.34 25.87 2.56
N ASP A 29 34.97 27.15 2.67
CA ASP A 29 35.45 28.02 3.76
C ASP A 29 34.88 27.63 5.13
N THR A 30 33.65 27.11 5.17
CA THR A 30 32.99 26.72 6.42
C THR A 30 33.48 25.34 6.87
N LEU A 31 33.65 24.41 5.94
CA LEU A 31 34.30 23.14 6.23
C LEU A 31 35.77 23.34 6.56
N ALA A 32 36.53 24.13 5.82
CA ALA A 32 37.94 24.39 6.13
C ALA A 32 38.08 24.92 7.55
N LYS A 33 37.25 25.89 7.97
CA LYS A 33 37.21 26.36 9.36
C LYS A 33 36.84 25.24 10.34
N VAL A 34 35.85 24.41 10.03
CA VAL A 34 35.46 23.26 10.88
C VAL A 34 36.53 22.17 10.90
N THR A 35 37.33 22.00 9.83
CA THR A 35 38.37 20.97 9.71
C THR A 35 39.71 21.44 10.29
N GLU A 36 39.93 22.76 10.35
CA GLU A 36 41.01 23.39 11.13
C GLU A 36 40.65 23.38 12.63
N GLN A 37 39.39 23.61 12.98
CA GLN A 37 38.91 23.69 14.36
C GLN A 37 38.61 22.31 14.98
N TYR A 38 38.29 21.30 14.17
CA TYR A 38 38.05 19.92 14.57
C TYR A 38 38.83 18.97 13.67
N ALA A 39 39.40 17.90 14.25
CA ALA A 39 40.20 16.95 13.50
C ALA A 39 39.44 16.41 12.25
N PRO A 40 40.10 16.29 11.08
CA PRO A 40 39.46 15.86 9.82
C PRO A 40 38.73 14.51 9.91
N GLY A 41 39.16 13.63 10.83
CA GLY A 41 38.46 12.37 11.13
C GLY A 41 37.04 12.55 11.69
N LEU A 42 36.79 13.62 12.48
CA LEU A 42 35.45 13.91 13.03
C LEU A 42 34.49 14.38 11.93
N VAL A 43 34.97 15.16 10.97
CA VAL A 43 34.16 15.63 9.84
C VAL A 43 33.71 14.46 8.97
N LEU A 44 34.62 13.53 8.68
CA LEU A 44 34.30 12.28 7.97
C LEU A 44 33.31 11.40 8.74
N LEU A 45 33.47 11.29 10.06
CA LEU A 45 32.54 10.55 10.92
C LEU A 45 31.13 11.17 10.86
N CYS A 46 31.02 12.50 10.96
CA CYS A 46 29.76 13.22 10.83
C CYS A 46 29.09 13.00 9.47
N LEU A 47 29.84 13.06 8.37
CA LEU A 47 29.34 12.76 7.02
C LEU A 47 28.83 11.32 6.89
N LEU A 48 29.48 10.38 7.56
CA LEU A 48 29.04 8.99 7.59
C LEU A 48 27.72 8.84 8.35
N PHE A 49 27.55 9.53 9.48
CA PHE A 49 26.26 9.58 10.19
C PHE A 49 25.15 10.21 9.33
N ILE A 50 25.44 11.32 8.66
CA ILE A 50 24.48 11.99 7.77
C ILE A 50 24.08 11.08 6.62
N THR A 51 25.02 10.30 6.07
CA THR A 51 24.74 9.31 5.02
C THR A 51 23.73 8.27 5.48
N VAL A 52 23.92 7.72 6.68
CA VAL A 52 23.00 6.71 7.25
C VAL A 52 21.62 7.32 7.47
N LEU A 53 21.54 8.53 8.04
CA LEU A 53 20.28 9.23 8.27
C LEU A 53 19.53 9.51 6.95
N ILE A 54 20.22 9.99 5.92
CA ILE A 54 19.61 10.25 4.61
C ILE A 54 19.10 8.95 3.99
N HIS A 55 19.86 7.87 4.08
CA HIS A 55 19.43 6.57 3.57
C HIS A 55 18.13 6.11 4.24
N ASP A 56 18.03 6.23 5.57
CA ASP A 56 16.84 5.82 6.31
C ASP A 56 15.63 6.71 5.98
N MET A 57 15.82 8.03 5.89
CA MET A 57 14.76 8.94 5.47
C MET A 57 14.25 8.64 4.05
N VAL A 58 15.16 8.41 3.09
CA VAL A 58 14.79 8.08 1.70
C VAL A 58 14.04 6.76 1.65
N ARG A 59 14.46 5.77 2.45
CA ARG A 59 13.78 4.46 2.53
C ARG A 59 12.37 4.60 3.07
N ASP A 60 12.18 5.35 4.15
CA ASP A 60 10.87 5.57 4.75
C ASP A 60 9.95 6.30 3.77
N VAL A 61 10.44 7.37 3.14
CA VAL A 61 9.68 8.09 2.12
C VAL A 61 9.30 7.16 0.96
N ALA A 62 10.25 6.37 0.44
CA ALA A 62 9.99 5.43 -0.65
C ALA A 62 8.95 4.37 -0.27
N GLN A 63 8.97 3.86 0.97
CA GLN A 63 7.96 2.93 1.48
C GLN A 63 6.58 3.59 1.55
N HIS A 64 6.48 4.77 2.14
CA HIS A 64 5.22 5.51 2.21
C HIS A 64 4.63 5.81 0.83
N PHE A 65 5.47 6.14 -0.15
CA PHE A 65 5.02 6.33 -1.53
C PHE A 65 4.57 5.03 -2.18
N ARG A 66 5.32 3.95 -1.98
CA ARG A 66 4.97 2.63 -2.52
C ARG A 66 3.65 2.13 -1.95
N ASP A 67 3.45 2.27 -0.64
CA ASP A 67 2.26 1.78 0.04
C ASP A 67 1.03 2.58 -0.43
N ARG A 68 1.12 3.92 -0.48
CA ARG A 68 0.05 4.75 -1.06
C ARG A 68 -0.24 4.44 -2.52
N PHE A 69 0.78 4.13 -3.32
CA PHE A 69 0.59 3.76 -4.72
C PHE A 69 -0.08 2.39 -4.86
N MET A 70 0.34 1.41 -4.07
CA MET A 70 -0.27 0.08 -4.03
C MET A 70 -1.72 0.14 -3.56
N ASP A 71 -2.04 0.96 -2.56
CA ASP A 71 -3.41 1.18 -2.11
C ASP A 71 -4.29 1.76 -3.22
N ARG A 72 -3.77 2.77 -3.95
CA ARG A 72 -4.47 3.34 -5.12
C ARG A 72 -4.69 2.31 -6.22
N LEU A 73 -3.68 1.49 -6.52
CA LEU A 73 -3.81 0.41 -7.51
C LEU A 73 -4.84 -0.63 -7.06
N HIS A 74 -4.80 -1.03 -5.79
CA HIS A 74 -5.75 -1.99 -5.23
C HIS A 74 -7.18 -1.44 -5.29
N PHE A 75 -7.37 -0.18 -4.91
CA PHE A 75 -8.66 0.50 -4.99
C PHE A 75 -9.17 0.57 -6.43
N LYS A 76 -8.31 0.95 -7.38
CA LYS A 76 -8.64 0.99 -8.82
C LYS A 76 -9.03 -0.38 -9.36
N ASN A 77 -8.32 -1.44 -8.94
CA ASN A 77 -8.63 -2.81 -9.34
C ASN A 77 -9.96 -3.31 -8.78
N ILE A 78 -10.24 -3.06 -7.49
CA ILE A 78 -11.54 -3.36 -6.87
C ILE A 78 -12.66 -2.63 -7.62
N THR A 79 -12.47 -1.32 -7.85
CA THR A 79 -13.44 -0.47 -8.55
C THR A 79 -13.72 -0.99 -9.96
N ARG A 80 -12.68 -1.37 -10.72
CA ARG A 80 -12.84 -1.93 -12.06
C ARG A 80 -13.64 -3.24 -12.01
N LYS A 81 -13.30 -4.14 -11.08
CA LYS A 81 -14.00 -5.42 -10.90
C LYS A 81 -15.47 -5.23 -10.52
N LEU A 82 -15.78 -4.27 -9.64
CA LEU A 82 -17.16 -3.91 -9.28
C LEU A 82 -17.96 -3.41 -10.49
N LYS A 83 -17.34 -2.58 -11.35
CA LYS A 83 -17.98 -2.08 -12.57
C LYS A 83 -18.19 -3.15 -13.64
N SER A 84 -17.33 -4.17 -13.68
CA SER A 84 -17.41 -5.26 -14.65
C SER A 84 -18.32 -6.42 -14.20
N LEU A 85 -18.98 -6.30 -13.05
CA LEU A 85 -19.94 -7.30 -12.58
C LEU A 85 -21.14 -7.39 -13.54
N GLY A 86 -21.60 -8.62 -13.78
CA GLY A 86 -22.83 -8.87 -14.52
C GLY A 86 -24.07 -8.52 -13.70
N ALA A 87 -25.24 -8.65 -14.34
CA ALA A 87 -26.51 -8.30 -13.71
C ALA A 87 -26.80 -9.15 -12.45
N GLN A 88 -26.47 -10.44 -12.48
CA GLN A 88 -26.71 -11.35 -11.38
C GLN A 88 -25.79 -11.06 -10.18
N GLU A 89 -24.51 -10.79 -10.41
CA GLU A 89 -23.58 -10.42 -9.34
C GLU A 89 -23.95 -9.07 -8.70
N LYS A 90 -24.35 -8.10 -9.52
CA LYS A 90 -24.84 -6.80 -9.04
C LYS A 90 -26.09 -6.96 -8.19
N TYR A 91 -27.05 -7.76 -8.65
CA TYR A 91 -28.26 -8.07 -7.88
C TYR A 91 -27.90 -8.69 -6.52
N LEU A 92 -27.03 -9.70 -6.49
CA LEU A 92 -26.59 -10.32 -5.25
C LEU A 92 -25.91 -9.33 -4.30
N LEU A 93 -25.09 -8.42 -4.81
CA LEU A 93 -24.47 -7.37 -4.00
C LEU A 93 -25.48 -6.32 -3.53
N SER A 94 -26.54 -6.04 -4.29
CA SER A 94 -27.60 -5.11 -3.88
C SER A 94 -28.35 -5.64 -2.67
N LEU A 95 -28.55 -6.95 -2.54
CA LEU A 95 -29.19 -7.55 -1.36
C LEU A 95 -28.50 -7.18 -0.03
N PHE A 96 -27.18 -6.99 -0.04
CA PHE A 96 -26.43 -6.53 1.15
C PHE A 96 -26.62 -5.04 1.41
N VAL A 97 -26.62 -4.22 0.35
CA VAL A 97 -26.70 -2.76 0.45
C VAL A 97 -28.12 -2.31 0.79
N ASP A 98 -29.12 -2.86 0.11
CA ASP A 98 -30.54 -2.51 0.23
C ASP A 98 -31.11 -2.90 1.60
N ALA A 99 -30.73 -4.09 2.10
CA ALA A 99 -31.12 -4.54 3.42
C ALA A 99 -30.37 -3.83 4.56
N GLN A 100 -29.37 -3.00 4.25
CA GLN A 100 -28.39 -2.44 5.19
C GLN A 100 -27.70 -3.51 6.06
N ARG A 101 -27.64 -4.75 5.56
CA ARG A 101 -27.08 -5.89 6.29
C ARG A 101 -25.70 -6.21 5.74
N THR A 102 -24.75 -6.43 6.63
CA THR A 102 -23.41 -6.87 6.24
C THR A 102 -23.36 -8.35 5.89
N THR A 103 -24.44 -9.09 6.15
CA THR A 103 -24.54 -10.54 5.95
C THR A 103 -25.82 -10.92 5.22
N GLN A 104 -25.73 -11.88 4.31
CA GLN A 104 -26.88 -12.40 3.57
C GLN A 104 -26.72 -13.91 3.34
N PRO A 105 -27.79 -14.72 3.53
CA PRO A 105 -27.77 -16.13 3.15
C PRO A 105 -27.81 -16.27 1.63
N LEU A 106 -26.85 -17.00 1.06
CA LEU A 106 -26.72 -17.24 -0.39
C LEU A 106 -26.48 -18.73 -0.67
N ASP A 107 -26.89 -19.19 -1.86
CA ASP A 107 -26.68 -20.56 -2.32
C ASP A 107 -25.20 -20.68 -2.76
N PRO A 108 -24.39 -21.54 -2.10
CA PRO A 108 -22.99 -21.72 -2.45
C PRO A 108 -22.78 -22.32 -3.85
N ASN A 109 -23.81 -22.92 -4.45
CA ASN A 109 -23.75 -23.52 -5.79
C ASN A 109 -24.03 -22.51 -6.91
N ASP A 110 -24.46 -21.28 -6.59
CA ASP A 110 -24.63 -20.22 -7.58
C ASP A 110 -23.24 -19.74 -8.06
N LEU A 111 -23.02 -19.80 -9.38
CA LEU A 111 -21.78 -19.38 -10.03
C LEU A 111 -21.42 -17.92 -9.72
N SER A 112 -22.43 -17.07 -9.56
CA SER A 112 -22.29 -15.64 -9.25
C SER A 112 -21.78 -15.46 -7.82
N VAL A 113 -22.23 -16.31 -6.89
CA VAL A 113 -21.75 -16.33 -5.49
C VAL A 113 -20.29 -16.80 -5.45
N ALA A 114 -19.96 -17.87 -6.18
CA ALA A 114 -18.59 -18.36 -6.31
C ALA A 114 -17.66 -17.31 -6.93
N TYR A 115 -18.13 -16.56 -7.94
CA TYR A 115 -17.37 -15.49 -8.56
C TYR A 115 -17.13 -14.32 -7.60
N LEU A 116 -18.17 -13.86 -6.89
CA LEU A 116 -18.06 -12.80 -5.88
C LEU A 116 -17.11 -13.18 -4.74
N GLU A 117 -17.12 -14.45 -4.33
CA GLU A 117 -16.20 -15.02 -3.34
C GLU A 117 -14.75 -15.06 -3.87
N SER A 118 -14.55 -15.48 -5.12
CA SER A 118 -13.24 -15.46 -5.79
C SER A 118 -12.66 -14.04 -5.90
N CYS A 119 -13.53 -13.04 -6.07
CA CYS A 119 -13.16 -11.62 -6.10
C CYS A 119 -12.97 -11.00 -4.71
N ARG A 120 -13.19 -11.77 -3.63
CA ARG A 120 -13.16 -11.31 -2.23
C ARG A 120 -14.12 -10.15 -1.94
N PHE A 121 -15.24 -10.11 -2.65
CA PHE A 121 -16.32 -9.15 -2.38
C PHE A 121 -17.26 -9.65 -1.30
N ILE A 122 -17.43 -10.97 -1.22
CA ILE A 122 -18.14 -11.66 -0.15
C ILE A 122 -17.25 -12.77 0.42
N PHE A 123 -17.50 -13.14 1.66
CA PHE A 123 -16.80 -14.21 2.36
C PHE A 123 -17.82 -15.14 2.99
N ARG A 124 -17.70 -16.44 2.71
CA ARG A 124 -18.52 -17.44 3.40
C ARG A 124 -18.17 -17.44 4.89
N THR A 125 -19.19 -17.38 5.74
CA THR A 125 -19.03 -17.57 7.19
C THR A 125 -19.20 -19.04 7.56
N GLN A 126 -18.89 -19.42 8.80
CA GLN A 126 -19.16 -20.77 9.29
C GLN A 126 -20.65 -21.03 9.57
N GLU A 127 -21.48 -19.99 9.52
CA GLU A 127 -22.91 -20.08 9.81
C GLU A 127 -23.69 -20.56 8.58
N ARG A 128 -24.54 -21.56 8.79
CA ARG A 128 -25.41 -22.13 7.78
C ARG A 128 -26.86 -21.81 8.16
N LYS A 129 -27.62 -21.23 7.24
CA LYS A 129 -29.02 -20.87 7.50
C LYS A 129 -29.95 -22.06 7.30
N ASP A 130 -29.62 -22.94 6.34
CA ASP A 130 -30.33 -24.18 6.05
C ASP A 130 -29.44 -25.11 5.18
N ASP A 131 -29.89 -26.32 4.86
CA ASP A 131 -29.13 -27.29 4.08
C ASP A 131 -28.69 -26.77 2.70
N ARG A 132 -29.36 -25.74 2.17
CA ARG A 132 -29.02 -25.16 0.88
C ARG A 132 -28.27 -23.83 0.95
N PHE A 133 -28.29 -23.12 2.09
CA PHE A 133 -27.83 -21.72 2.15
C PHE A 133 -26.78 -21.49 3.25
N TYR A 134 -25.69 -20.83 2.87
CA TYR A 134 -24.66 -20.36 3.80
C TYR A 134 -24.77 -18.86 4.01
N VAL A 135 -24.44 -18.40 5.21
CA VAL A 135 -24.37 -16.97 5.49
C VAL A 135 -23.06 -16.43 4.92
N TYR A 136 -23.17 -15.45 4.04
CA TYR A 136 -22.04 -14.72 3.48
C TYR A 136 -21.95 -13.34 4.11
N ARG A 137 -20.73 -12.84 4.33
CA ARG A 137 -20.45 -11.48 4.79
C ARG A 137 -19.80 -10.68 3.66
N MET A 138 -20.28 -9.46 3.44
CA MET A 138 -19.68 -8.57 2.46
C MET A 138 -18.38 -7.94 2.97
N SER A 139 -17.41 -7.77 2.08
CA SER A 139 -16.15 -7.10 2.36
C SER A 139 -16.38 -5.64 2.79
N PRO A 140 -15.79 -5.17 3.90
CA PRO A 140 -15.94 -3.78 4.34
C PRO A 140 -15.54 -2.75 3.27
N VAL A 141 -14.52 -3.07 2.47
CA VAL A 141 -14.07 -2.22 1.36
C VAL A 141 -15.13 -2.15 0.26
N ALA A 142 -15.73 -3.29 -0.11
CA ALA A 142 -16.79 -3.33 -1.11
C ALA A 142 -18.04 -2.57 -0.62
N VAL A 143 -18.43 -2.74 0.65
CA VAL A 143 -19.54 -2.00 1.28
C VAL A 143 -19.28 -0.50 1.20
N HIS A 144 -18.09 -0.04 1.59
CA HIS A 144 -17.76 1.39 1.59
C HIS A 144 -17.86 2.00 0.18
N ILE A 145 -17.29 1.33 -0.82
CA ILE A 145 -17.28 1.79 -2.21
C ILE A 145 -18.70 1.83 -2.79
N LEU A 146 -19.51 0.80 -2.53
CA LEU A 146 -20.86 0.70 -3.06
C LEU A 146 -21.85 1.64 -2.36
N LYS A 147 -21.66 1.95 -1.07
CA LYS A 147 -22.42 3.01 -0.39
C LYS A 147 -22.15 4.39 -1.00
N GLN A 148 -20.93 4.66 -1.43
CA GLN A 148 -20.58 5.91 -2.12
C GLN A 148 -21.06 5.93 -3.58
N ASN A 149 -21.22 4.76 -4.21
CA ASN A 149 -21.56 4.63 -5.63
C ASN A 149 -22.70 3.63 -5.85
N PRO A 150 -23.92 3.90 -5.33
CA PRO A 150 -25.03 2.94 -5.38
C PRO A 150 -25.46 2.62 -6.82
N ASN A 151 -25.24 3.55 -7.76
CA ASN A 151 -25.59 3.37 -9.17
C ASN A 151 -24.80 2.25 -9.87
N TRP A 152 -23.71 1.74 -9.29
CA TRP A 152 -22.96 0.62 -9.88
C TRP A 152 -23.67 -0.72 -9.73
N LEU A 153 -24.69 -0.79 -8.88
CA LEU A 153 -25.53 -1.97 -8.67
C LEU A 153 -26.79 -1.97 -9.54
N ARG A 154 -27.02 -0.88 -10.28
CA ARG A 154 -28.08 -0.77 -11.29
C ARG A 154 -27.64 -1.35 -12.64
#